data_AF-A0A0C2GBF8-F1
#
_entry.id   AF-A0A0C2GBF8-F1
#
_cell.length_a   1.000
_cell.length_b   1.000
_cell.length_c   1.000
_cell.angle_alpha   90.00
_cell.angle_beta   90.00
_cell.angle_gamma   90.00
#
_symmetry.space_group_name_H-M   'P 1'
#
loop_
_entity.id
_entity.type
_entity.pdbx_description
1 polymer ?
#
loop_
_entity_poly.entity_id
_entity_poly.type
_entity_poly.pdbx_seq_one_letter_code
_entity_poly.pdbx_strand_id
1 'polypeptide(L)' 'MTSTCGHVMTLDFPTKFNNWERVDPVDLYTAPTNKIEANAKMRMNDVIDAVSNSMKKPRDGDLMRNVYR' A
#
# COMPACT_ATOMS: atom_id res chain seq x y z
N MET A 1 -0.02 1.30 21.61
CA MET A 1 -1.20 0.89 20.81
C MET A 1 -1.14 1.66 19.51
N THR A 2 -1.10 0.97 18.36
CA THR A 2 -1.03 1.60 17.02
C THR A 2 -2.13 1.00 16.16
N SER A 3 -2.92 1.83 15.49
CA SER A 3 -4.02 1.41 14.61
C SER A 3 -4.00 2.26 13.35
N THR A 4 -4.45 1.70 12.23
CA THR A 4 -4.67 2.47 10.99
C THR A 4 -6.14 2.91 10.92
N CYS A 5 -6.41 4.08 10.34
CA CYS A 5 -7.78 4.56 10.09
C CYS A 5 -8.28 4.04 8.72
N GLY A 6 -8.35 2.72 8.55
CA GLY A 6 -8.77 2.08 7.29
C GLY A 6 -7.61 1.68 6.36
N HIS A 7 -7.91 1.57 5.06
CA HIS A 7 -6.94 1.24 4.02
C HIS A 7 -5.93 2.39 3.84
N VAL A 8 -4.63 2.07 3.88
CA VAL A 8 -3.56 3.08 3.78
C VAL A 8 -3.17 3.37 2.33
N MET A 9 -3.18 2.35 1.48
CA MET A 9 -2.84 2.43 0.06
C MET A 9 -4.03 2.03 -0.80
N THR A 10 -4.20 2.72 -1.91
CA THR A 10 -5.19 2.43 -2.96
C THR A 10 -4.44 2.15 -4.26
N LEU A 11 -5.03 1.34 -5.14
CA LEU A 11 -4.52 1.07 -6.47
C LEU A 11 -5.42 1.78 -7.48
N ASP A 12 -4.82 2.62 -8.32
CA ASP A 12 -5.54 3.43 -9.29
C ASP A 12 -4.80 3.46 -10.63
N PHE A 13 -5.51 3.83 -11.69
CA PHE A 13 -4.91 4.03 -13.01
C PHE A 13 -4.31 5.44 -13.12
N PRO A 14 -3.28 5.62 -13.96
CA PRO A 14 -2.78 6.94 -14.35
C PRO A 14 -3.90 7.85 -14.83
N THR A 15 -3.78 9.17 -14.59
CA THR A 15 -4.83 10.17 -14.90
C THR A 15 -5.34 10.10 -16.33
N LYS A 16 -4.50 9.69 -17.30
CA LYS A 16 -4.88 9.46 -18.70
C LYS A 16 -5.97 8.41 -18.91
N PHE A 17 -6.06 7.41 -18.02
CA PHE A 17 -7.04 6.33 -18.09
C PHE A 17 -8.30 6.59 -17.25
N ASN A 18 -8.37 7.72 -16.55
CA ASN A 18 -9.51 8.06 -15.69
C ASN A 18 -10.70 8.63 -16.50
N ASN A 19 -10.49 8.99 -17.78
CA ASN A 19 -11.55 9.49 -18.63
C ASN A 19 -12.21 8.35 -19.44
N TRP A 20 -13.39 7.95 -19.01
CA TRP A 20 -14.17 6.86 -19.60
C TRP A 20 -14.67 7.14 -21.02
N GLU A 21 -14.74 8.40 -21.46
CA GLU A 21 -15.15 8.74 -22.83
C GLU A 21 -14.03 8.53 -23.86
N ARG A 22 -12.77 8.46 -23.42
CA ARG A 22 -11.60 8.41 -24.30
C ARG A 22 -10.78 7.13 -24.16
N VAL A 23 -11.15 6.26 -23.24
CA VAL A 23 -10.41 5.04 -22.90
C VAL A 23 -11.28 3.85 -23.27
N ASP A 24 -10.78 3.00 -24.16
CA ASP A 24 -11.40 1.71 -24.41
C ASP A 24 -11.20 0.83 -23.16
N PRO A 25 -12.25 0.20 -22.59
CA PRO A 25 -12.11 -0.74 -21.49
C PRO A 25 -11.08 -1.85 -21.74
N VAL A 26 -10.83 -2.23 -23.00
CA VAL A 26 -9.82 -3.24 -23.36
C VAL A 26 -8.40 -2.77 -23.04
N ASP A 27 -8.12 -1.47 -23.16
CA ASP A 27 -6.78 -0.92 -22.90
C ASP A 27 -6.41 -1.03 -21.41
N LEU A 28 -7.39 -1.07 -20.51
CA LEU A 28 -7.17 -1.19 -19.06
C LEU A 28 -6.52 -2.53 -18.67
N TYR A 29 -6.66 -3.59 -19.47
CA TYR A 29 -5.99 -4.87 -19.22
C TYR A 29 -4.46 -4.79 -19.39
N THR A 30 -3.98 -3.82 -20.17
CA THR A 30 -2.54 -3.60 -20.41
C THR A 30 -2.03 -2.34 -19.72
N ALA A 31 -2.92 -1.53 -19.16
CA ALA A 31 -2.59 -0.27 -18.52
C ALA A 31 -1.76 -0.49 -17.24
N PRO A 32 -0.69 0.30 -17.02
CA PRO A 32 0.05 0.25 -15.76
C PRO A 32 -0.82 0.78 -14.62
N THR A 33 -0.74 0.15 -13.45
CA THR A 33 -1.45 0.55 -12.23
C THR A 33 -0.50 1.24 -11.26
N ASN A 34 -0.94 2.34 -10.65
CA ASN A 34 -0.18 3.07 -9.64
C ASN A 34 -0.75 2.80 -8.25
N LYS A 35 0.12 2.47 -7.30
CA LYS A 35 -0.24 2.47 -5.88
C LYS A 35 -0.09 3.89 -5.36
N ILE A 36 -1.18 4.43 -4.82
CA ILE A 36 -1.24 5.78 -4.27
C ILE A 36 -1.66 5.71 -2.81
N GLU A 37 -1.26 6.72 -2.02
CA GLU A 37 -1.77 6.86 -0.66
C GLU A 37 -3.26 7.16 -0.67
N ALA A 38 -4.03 6.41 0.12
CA ALA A 38 -5.47 6.60 0.22
C ALA A 38 -5.84 7.97 0.81
N ASN A 39 -5.00 8.54 1.68
CA ASN A 39 -5.16 9.89 2.20
C ASN A 39 -3.80 10.57 2.40
N ALA A 40 -3.36 11.29 1.36
CA ALA A 40 -2.08 12.00 1.35
C ALA A 40 -1.93 13.07 2.46
N LYS A 41 -3.04 13.56 3.06
CA LYS A 41 -2.97 14.52 4.19
C LYS A 41 -2.51 13.86 5.49
N MET A 42 -2.74 12.55 5.62
CA MET A 42 -2.43 11.81 6.84
C MET A 42 -0.96 11.37 6.90
N ARG A 43 -0.25 11.36 5.76
CA ARG A 43 1.17 10.96 5.63
C ARG A 43 1.46 9.65 6.37
N MET A 44 0.57 8.69 6.19
CA MET A 44 0.61 7.44 6.94
C MET A 44 1.84 6.59 6.57
N ASN A 45 2.37 6.74 5.36
CA ASN A 45 3.58 6.05 4.94
C ASN A 45 4.79 6.44 5.79
N ASP A 46 4.95 7.72 6.14
CA ASP A 46 6.02 8.19 7.02
C ASP A 46 5.95 7.53 8.40
N VAL A 47 4.73 7.36 8.93
CA VAL A 47 4.48 6.70 10.21
C VAL A 47 4.80 5.20 10.13
N ILE A 48 4.39 4.54 9.05
CA ILE A 48 4.69 3.11 8.82
C ILE A 48 6.20 2.89 8.69
N ASP A 49 6.89 3.75 7.97
CA ASP A 49 8.35 3.66 7.79
C ASP A 49 9.08 3.86 9.13
N ALA A 50 8.66 4.85 9.93
CA ALA A 50 9.23 5.06 11.26
C ALA A 50 9.02 3.84 12.18
N VAL A 51 7.82 3.26 12.17
CA VAL A 51 7.53 2.04 12.95
C VAL A 51 8.37 0.87 12.44
N SER A 52 8.42 0.65 11.13
CA SER A 52 9.20 -0.42 10.50
C SER A 52 10.68 -0.37 10.90
N ASN A 53 11.27 0.82 10.89
CA ASN A 53 12.67 1.02 11.30
C ASN A 53 12.89 0.79 12.81
N SER A 54 11.86 1.03 13.62
CA SER A 54 11.90 0.77 15.07
C SER A 54 11.67 -0.70 15.44
N MET A 55 11.09 -1.50 14.53
CA MET A 55 10.85 -2.92 14.77
C MET A 55 12.17 -3.70 14.73
N LYS A 56 12.51 -4.37 15.84
CA LYS A 56 13.63 -5.31 15.86
C LYS A 56 13.31 -6.46 14.90
N LYS A 57 14.07 -6.55 13.80
CA LYS A 57 13.97 -7.69 12.88
C LYS A 57 14.23 -8.98 13.67
N PRO A 58 13.45 -10.04 13.44
CA PRO A 58 13.67 -11.31 14.12
C PRO A 58 15.08 -11.80 13.77
N ARG A 59 15.86 -12.15 14.81
CA ARG A 59 17.28 -12.53 14.70
C ARG A 59 17.49 -13.85 13.95
N ASP A 60 16.47 -14.69 13.96
CA ASP A 60 16.35 -15.88 13.14
C ASP A 60 15.13 -15.68 12.23
N GLY A 61 15.29 -15.91 10.93
CA GLY A 61 14.21 -15.78 9.93
C GLY A 61 13.04 -16.76 10.12
N ASP A 62 13.01 -17.51 11.22
CA ASP A 62 11.96 -18.47 11.54
C ASP A 62 10.87 -17.84 12.40
N LEU A 63 9.93 -17.16 11.72
CA LEU A 63 8.75 -16.54 12.32
C LEU A 63 7.85 -17.59 13.02
N MET A 64 7.92 -18.86 12.61
CA MET A 64 7.04 -19.94 13.07
C MET A 64 7.26 -20.30 14.53
N ARG A 65 8.47 -20.06 15.05
CA ARG A 65 8.84 -20.41 16.43
C ARG A 65 8.23 -19.51 17.50
N ASN A 66 7.78 -18.31 17.12
CA ASN A 66 7.15 -17.33 18.04
C ASN A 66 5.62 -17.40 18.04
N VAL A 67 5.01 -18.02 17.02
CA VAL A 67 3.55 -18.11 16.86
C VAL A 67 3.00 -19.40 17.46
N TYR A 68 3.80 -20.48 17.45
CA TYR A 68 3.46 -21.74 18.10
C TYR A 68 4.22 -21.86 19.43
N ARG A 69 3.66 -21.28 20.48
CA ARG A 69 4.10 -21.51 21.86
C ARG A 69 2.90 -21.80 22.75
#